data_AF-A0A968LGZ8-F1
#
_entry.id   AF-A0A968LGZ8-F1
#
_cell.length_a   1.000
_cell.length_b   1.000
_cell.length_c   1.000
_cell.angle_alpha   90.00
_cell.angle_beta   90.00
_cell.angle_gamma   90.00
#
_symmetry.space_group_name_H-M   'P 1'
#
loop_
_entity.id
_entity.type
_entity.pdbx_description
1 polymer ?
#
loop_
_entity_poly.entity_id
_entity_poly.type
_entity_poly.pdbx_seq_one_letter_code
_entity_poly.pdbx_strand_id
1 'polypeptide(L)'
;MALHSSANAIEDERPQQAEKTSSAKMWMTVVGSATKWLAGNFTRLCIAIDRVLVGRRWKAILGLSSIGMLTGVAHMIPGVPAWPHKVVLLVFLLLVVMLAWAYVADVYYEARRSDEGAAPAGWGATLRNAFAGFWEMIMPSEHDGVSETSDEKQRKLSGRLFGLSVTSYTLASLVVFVFASAAKWTGIVQFFSVLALAVSVWLWWKTRGSNVRVLPQAPAFSPPTARSDIMKLPPIMDLKRGVPLEEGLMQSIGDPVLRELLRQLPRWTPGERGYEKEYEQALVKFIKRTLPGVDVTRQVYVTPKERYRVDVVLDGRIAIELKKGLSNSSSLNSCIGQIRNYAKYWEERGPLLLLICNSTHDYLSTAHAQRLVEEQVSDRLFRVVIAGYRIR
;
A
#
# COMPACT_ATOMS: atom_id res chain seq x y z
N MET A 1 23.82 87.27 -46.84
CA MET A 1 25.20 86.77 -46.60
C MET A 1 25.21 86.15 -45.21
N ALA A 2 25.41 84.83 -45.12
CA ALA A 2 25.79 84.01 -43.95
C ALA A 2 25.09 82.65 -44.01
N LEU A 3 25.72 81.74 -44.77
CA LEU A 3 25.57 80.29 -44.65
C LEU A 3 26.29 79.86 -43.37
N HIS A 4 25.60 79.20 -42.43
CA HIS A 4 26.26 78.42 -41.38
C HIS A 4 25.58 77.05 -41.20
N SER A 5 26.16 76.07 -41.91
CA SER A 5 26.50 74.72 -41.45
C SER A 5 25.95 74.28 -40.08
N SER A 6 24.87 73.49 -40.09
CA SER A 6 24.55 72.53 -39.03
C SER A 6 24.89 71.13 -39.53
N ALA A 7 26.15 70.74 -39.34
CA ALA A 7 26.59 69.36 -39.47
C ALA A 7 27.04 68.87 -38.09
N ASN A 8 26.62 67.65 -37.78
CA ASN A 8 27.23 66.72 -36.82
C ASN A 8 27.10 67.02 -35.32
N ALA A 9 26.08 66.42 -34.71
CA ALA A 9 26.17 65.84 -33.37
C ALA A 9 25.03 64.82 -33.18
N ILE A 10 25.07 63.70 -33.91
CA ILE A 10 24.35 62.48 -33.49
C ILE A 10 25.31 61.78 -32.53
N GLU A 11 25.32 62.24 -31.29
CA GLU A 11 26.07 61.61 -30.22
C GLU A 11 25.52 60.21 -29.92
N ASP A 12 26.48 59.35 -29.67
CA ASP A 12 26.44 57.90 -29.62
C ASP A 12 25.81 57.41 -28.30
N GLU A 13 24.49 57.53 -28.14
CA GLU A 13 23.77 57.02 -26.95
C GLU A 13 23.47 55.50 -27.00
N ARG A 14 23.89 54.79 -28.06
CA ARG A 14 23.60 53.35 -28.23
C ARG A 14 24.36 52.37 -27.32
N PRO A 15 25.55 52.65 -26.73
CA PRO A 15 26.26 51.63 -25.94
C PRO A 15 25.68 51.40 -24.53
N GLN A 16 25.03 52.39 -23.91
CA GLN A 16 24.55 52.24 -22.52
C GLN A 16 23.26 51.41 -22.36
N GLN A 17 22.44 51.28 -23.42
CA GLN A 17 21.25 50.40 -23.38
C GLN A 17 21.59 48.92 -23.61
N ALA A 18 22.67 48.62 -24.34
CA ALA A 18 23.12 47.23 -24.56
C ALA A 18 23.63 46.57 -23.27
N GLU A 19 24.30 47.33 -22.40
CA GLU A 19 24.87 46.80 -21.16
C GLU A 19 23.78 46.49 -20.10
N LYS A 20 22.76 47.36 -19.98
CA LYS A 20 21.62 47.13 -19.07
C LYS A 20 20.78 45.92 -19.48
N THR A 21 20.58 45.70 -20.77
CA THR A 21 19.82 44.55 -21.28
C THR A 21 20.59 43.23 -21.15
N SER A 22 21.93 43.26 -21.24
CA SER A 22 22.79 42.11 -20.99
C SER A 22 22.75 41.66 -19.51
N SER A 23 22.85 42.62 -18.58
CA SER A 23 22.81 42.33 -17.13
C SER A 23 21.47 41.71 -16.70
N ALA A 24 20.34 42.25 -17.19
CA ALA A 24 19.01 41.73 -16.86
C ALA A 24 18.78 40.28 -17.35
N LYS A 25 19.27 39.94 -18.55
CA LYS A 25 19.20 38.57 -19.11
C LYS A 25 20.06 37.58 -18.30
N MET A 26 21.23 38.01 -17.85
CA MET A 26 22.10 37.22 -17.00
C MET A 26 21.42 36.89 -15.65
N TRP A 27 20.84 37.89 -14.99
CA TRP A 27 20.10 37.68 -13.73
C TRP A 27 18.90 36.74 -13.89
N MET A 28 18.10 36.89 -14.96
CA MET A 28 16.98 35.98 -15.22
C MET A 28 17.43 34.53 -15.45
N THR A 29 18.58 34.33 -16.10
CA THR A 29 19.14 33.01 -16.34
C THR A 29 19.66 32.36 -15.05
N VAL A 30 20.34 33.14 -14.19
CA VAL A 30 20.83 32.67 -12.89
C VAL A 30 19.66 32.31 -11.95
N VAL A 31 18.65 33.17 -11.86
CA VAL A 31 17.44 32.90 -11.06
C VAL A 31 16.67 31.69 -11.60
N GLY A 32 16.56 31.55 -12.93
CA GLY A 32 15.93 30.40 -13.58
C GLY A 32 16.65 29.07 -13.30
N SER A 33 17.98 29.07 -13.30
CA SER A 33 18.79 27.89 -13.00
C SER A 33 18.72 27.51 -11.52
N ALA A 34 18.80 28.49 -10.62
CA ALA A 34 18.71 28.27 -9.18
C ALA A 34 17.33 27.70 -8.77
N THR A 35 16.24 28.25 -9.33
CA THR A 35 14.88 27.76 -9.07
C THR A 35 14.66 26.34 -9.57
N LYS A 36 15.16 25.99 -10.77
CA LYS A 36 15.11 24.60 -11.29
C LYS A 36 15.90 23.62 -10.40
N TRP A 37 17.09 24.03 -9.96
CA TRP A 37 17.92 23.19 -9.08
C TRP A 37 17.24 22.95 -7.73
N LEU A 38 16.69 24.01 -7.12
CA LEU A 38 15.94 23.92 -5.86
C LEU A 38 14.69 23.04 -6.00
N ALA A 39 13.91 23.22 -7.08
CA ALA A 39 12.73 22.41 -7.35
C ALA A 39 13.07 20.91 -7.54
N GLY A 40 14.18 20.62 -8.23
CA GLY A 40 14.67 19.26 -8.42
C GLY A 40 15.08 18.59 -7.11
N ASN A 41 15.82 19.29 -6.26
CA ASN A 41 16.25 18.76 -4.95
C ASN A 41 15.09 18.62 -3.97
N PHE A 42 14.18 19.59 -3.93
CA PHE A 42 12.98 19.52 -3.11
C PHE A 42 12.12 18.32 -3.50
N THR A 43 11.91 18.08 -4.79
CA THR A 43 11.16 16.92 -5.28
C THR A 43 11.79 15.60 -4.84
N ARG A 44 13.12 15.46 -4.96
CA ARG A 44 13.83 14.27 -4.50
C ARG A 44 13.69 14.06 -2.99
N LEU A 45 13.77 15.13 -2.21
CA LEU A 45 13.59 15.08 -0.76
C LEU A 45 12.17 14.62 -0.41
N CYS A 46 11.14 15.20 -1.02
CA CYS A 46 9.75 14.80 -0.82
C CYS A 46 9.53 13.31 -1.13
N ILE A 47 10.03 12.84 -2.28
CA ILE A 47 9.95 11.42 -2.66
C ILE A 47 10.71 10.53 -1.68
N ALA A 48 11.88 10.95 -1.19
CA ALA A 48 12.67 10.18 -0.23
C ALA A 48 11.95 10.04 1.11
N ILE A 49 11.42 11.14 1.65
CA ILE A 49 10.61 11.12 2.88
C ILE A 49 9.37 10.25 2.68
N ASP A 50 8.67 10.42 1.57
CA ASP A 50 7.49 9.64 1.25
C ASP A 50 7.80 8.14 1.21
N ARG A 51 8.90 7.73 0.56
CA ARG A 51 9.39 6.33 0.51
C ARG A 51 9.69 5.74 1.88
N VAL A 52 10.27 6.53 2.79
CA VAL A 52 10.52 6.14 4.20
C VAL A 52 9.20 5.97 4.94
N LEU A 53 8.20 6.78 4.61
CA LEU A 53 6.88 6.76 5.21
C LEU A 53 5.90 5.78 4.53
N VAL A 54 6.27 5.08 3.47
CA VAL A 54 5.39 4.09 2.81
C VAL A 54 4.86 3.07 3.84
N GLY A 55 3.55 2.92 3.93
CA GLY A 55 2.86 2.08 4.93
C GLY A 55 2.83 2.64 6.36
N ARG A 56 3.56 3.74 6.63
CA ARG A 56 3.62 4.46 7.91
C ARG A 56 3.07 5.90 7.84
N ARG A 57 2.63 6.37 6.66
CA ARG A 57 2.11 7.73 6.45
C ARG A 57 1.02 8.11 7.45
N TRP A 58 0.05 7.22 7.70
CA TRP A 58 -1.03 7.49 8.67
C TRP A 58 -0.49 7.62 10.09
N LYS A 59 0.51 6.82 10.47
CA LYS A 59 1.10 6.88 11.81
C LYS A 59 1.80 8.21 12.04
N ALA A 60 2.50 8.72 11.02
CA ALA A 60 3.16 10.02 11.07
C ALA A 60 2.13 11.16 11.17
N ILE A 61 1.10 11.14 10.31
CA ILE A 61 0.01 12.14 10.34
C ILE A 61 -0.70 12.09 11.69
N LEU A 62 -1.14 10.91 12.12
CA LEU A 62 -1.87 10.73 13.38
C LEU A 62 -1.03 11.14 14.58
N GLY A 63 0.24 10.71 14.65
CA GLY A 63 1.14 11.06 15.75
C GLY A 63 1.38 12.56 15.84
N LEU A 64 1.63 13.23 14.71
CA LEU A 64 1.85 14.67 14.68
C LEU A 64 0.57 15.45 14.99
N SER A 65 -0.58 14.98 14.51
CA SER A 65 -1.89 15.52 14.88
C SER A 65 -2.19 15.34 16.37
N SER A 66 -1.82 14.21 16.98
CA SER A 66 -1.97 14.00 18.43
C SER A 66 -1.13 15.01 19.22
N ILE A 67 0.11 15.25 18.81
CA ILE A 67 0.97 16.27 19.43
C ILE A 67 0.37 17.67 19.21
N GLY A 68 -0.17 17.96 18.02
CA GLY A 68 -0.83 19.22 17.70
C GLY A 68 -2.03 19.48 18.61
N MET A 69 -2.85 18.46 18.84
CA MET A 69 -3.99 18.52 19.75
C MET A 69 -3.56 18.71 21.21
N LEU A 70 -2.58 17.94 21.69
CA LEU A 70 -2.07 18.06 23.06
C LEU A 70 -1.49 19.45 23.33
N THR A 71 -0.67 19.98 22.42
CA THR A 71 -0.08 21.32 22.55
C THR A 71 -1.13 22.41 22.44
N GLY A 72 -2.15 22.23 21.60
CA GLY A 72 -3.26 23.19 21.45
C GLY A 72 -4.13 23.27 22.71
N VAL A 73 -4.46 22.13 23.31
CA VAL A 73 -5.18 22.07 24.60
C VAL A 73 -4.32 22.63 25.73
N ALA A 74 -3.03 22.28 25.79
CA ALA A 74 -2.13 22.77 26.84
C ALA A 74 -1.99 24.29 26.84
N HIS A 75 -1.99 24.94 25.66
CA HIS A 75 -1.94 26.39 25.57
C HIS A 75 -3.18 27.09 26.17
N MET A 76 -4.30 26.39 26.34
CA MET A 76 -5.48 26.94 27.04
C MET A 76 -5.26 27.08 28.55
N ILE A 77 -4.21 26.46 29.11
CA ILE A 77 -3.86 26.57 30.53
C ILE A 77 -3.09 27.88 30.76
N PRO A 78 -3.49 28.72 31.74
CA PRO A 78 -2.79 29.97 32.06
C PRO A 78 -1.29 29.73 32.32
N GLY A 79 -0.43 30.52 31.68
CA GLY A 79 1.03 30.43 31.81
C GLY A 79 1.74 29.48 30.84
N VAL A 80 1.01 28.67 30.07
CA VAL A 80 1.62 27.82 29.03
C VAL A 80 1.79 28.61 27.73
N PRO A 81 3.03 28.74 27.19
CA PRO A 81 3.27 29.54 26.00
C PRO A 81 2.66 28.91 24.74
N ALA A 82 2.25 29.74 23.78
CA ALA A 82 1.61 29.32 22.52
C ALA A 82 2.59 28.75 21.47
N TRP A 83 3.88 29.09 21.58
CA TRP A 83 4.86 28.77 20.54
C TRP A 83 5.03 27.28 20.24
N PRO A 84 4.93 26.33 21.20
CA PRO A 84 5.05 24.91 20.89
C PRO A 84 3.95 24.43 19.95
N HIS A 85 2.71 24.90 20.16
CA HIS A 85 1.60 24.57 19.27
C HIS A 85 1.83 25.09 17.84
N LYS A 86 2.29 26.34 17.70
CA LYS A 86 2.62 26.93 16.40
C LYS A 86 3.72 26.16 15.66
N VAL A 87 4.76 25.72 16.37
CA VAL A 87 5.84 24.89 15.79
C VAL A 87 5.29 23.56 15.28
N VAL A 88 4.44 22.89 16.06
CA VAL A 88 3.84 21.61 15.64
C VAL A 88 2.94 21.78 14.42
N LEU A 89 2.13 22.84 14.36
CA LEU A 89 1.31 23.15 13.18
C LEU A 89 2.17 23.43 11.93
N LEU A 90 3.29 24.12 12.08
CA LEU A 90 4.22 24.37 10.98
C LEU A 90 4.84 23.05 10.46
N VAL A 91 5.31 22.19 11.36
CA VAL A 91 5.85 20.87 10.99
C VAL A 91 4.78 20.01 10.33
N PHE A 92 3.53 20.06 10.83
CA PHE A 92 2.40 19.34 10.24
C PHE A 92 2.09 19.84 8.82
N LEU A 93 2.03 21.15 8.62
CA LEU A 93 1.84 21.75 7.31
C LEU A 93 2.94 21.33 6.34
N LEU A 94 4.21 21.41 6.75
CA LEU A 94 5.35 20.98 5.94
C LEU A 94 5.23 19.51 5.54
N LEU A 95 4.91 18.63 6.48
CA LEU A 95 4.72 17.20 6.18
C LEU A 95 3.60 16.98 5.16
N VAL A 96 2.44 17.63 5.33
CA VAL A 96 1.31 17.49 4.41
C VAL A 96 1.67 17.99 3.01
N VAL A 97 2.32 19.15 2.91
CA VAL A 97 2.78 19.73 1.64
C VAL A 97 3.80 18.81 0.97
N MET A 98 4.74 18.24 1.72
CA MET A 98 5.74 17.33 1.16
C MET A 98 5.11 16.02 0.65
N LEU A 99 4.17 15.44 1.39
CA LEU A 99 3.46 14.24 0.96
C LEU A 99 2.59 14.50 -0.28
N ALA A 100 1.89 15.65 -0.31
CA ALA A 100 1.11 16.06 -1.47
C ALA A 100 2.01 16.29 -2.69
N TRP A 101 3.16 16.93 -2.50
CA TRP A 101 4.14 17.15 -3.57
C TRP A 101 4.73 15.84 -4.10
N ALA A 102 5.13 14.92 -3.20
CA ALA A 102 5.64 13.61 -3.59
C ALA A 102 4.62 12.85 -4.44
N TYR A 103 3.34 12.88 -4.05
CA TYR A 103 2.26 12.27 -4.79
C TYR A 103 2.06 12.90 -6.18
N VAL A 104 2.03 14.23 -6.27
CA VAL A 104 1.95 14.95 -7.56
C VAL A 104 3.14 14.60 -8.47
N ALA A 105 4.35 14.53 -7.91
CA ALA A 105 5.55 14.19 -8.66
C ALA A 105 5.51 12.74 -9.19
N ASP A 106 4.98 11.81 -8.42
CA ASP A 106 4.81 10.40 -8.81
C ASP A 106 3.82 10.27 -9.98
N VAL A 107 2.65 10.92 -9.86
CA VAL A 107 1.63 10.96 -10.92
C VAL A 107 2.18 11.60 -12.20
N TYR A 108 2.94 12.69 -12.07
CA TYR A 108 3.57 13.34 -13.22
C TYR A 108 4.61 12.43 -13.88
N TYR A 109 5.39 11.68 -13.09
CA TYR A 109 6.37 10.73 -13.59
C TYR A 109 5.70 9.55 -14.32
N GLU A 110 4.61 9.01 -13.77
CA GLU A 110 3.83 7.96 -14.42
C GLU A 110 3.21 8.44 -15.73
N ALA A 111 2.58 9.62 -15.73
CA ALA A 111 1.96 10.19 -16.92
C ALA A 111 2.99 10.49 -18.04
N ARG A 112 4.21 10.89 -17.67
CA ARG A 112 5.31 11.08 -18.64
C ARG A 112 5.81 9.75 -19.21
N ARG A 113 5.67 8.65 -18.47
CA ARG A 113 6.11 7.32 -18.89
C ARG A 113 5.09 6.62 -19.79
N SER A 114 3.81 6.98 -19.70
CA SER A 114 2.73 6.29 -20.41
C SER A 114 2.55 6.70 -21.88
N ASP A 115 3.33 7.64 -22.43
CA ASP A 115 3.19 8.25 -23.78
C ASP A 115 1.81 8.88 -24.09
N GLU A 116 0.78 8.60 -23.30
CA GLU A 116 -0.48 9.32 -23.24
C GLU A 116 -0.22 10.71 -22.65
N GLY A 117 -0.05 11.70 -23.53
CA GLY A 117 0.22 13.08 -23.17
C GLY A 117 -0.61 13.52 -21.97
N ALA A 118 0.07 13.88 -20.89
CA ALA A 118 -0.52 14.21 -19.59
C ALA A 118 -1.50 15.39 -19.71
N ALA A 119 -2.76 15.11 -20.03
CA ALA A 119 -3.78 16.13 -20.03
C ALA A 119 -4.07 16.55 -18.57
N PRO A 120 -4.05 17.85 -18.24
CA PRO A 120 -4.38 18.35 -16.91
C PRO A 120 -5.83 18.06 -16.47
N ALA A 121 -6.66 17.43 -17.31
CA ALA A 121 -7.99 16.95 -16.97
C ALA A 121 -8.01 15.83 -15.90
N GLY A 122 -6.87 15.16 -15.63
CA GLY A 122 -6.80 14.08 -14.65
C GLY A 122 -6.70 14.51 -13.17
N TRP A 123 -6.34 15.77 -12.88
CA TRP A 123 -6.02 16.20 -11.51
C TRP A 123 -7.17 16.04 -10.52
N GLY A 124 -8.41 16.25 -10.98
CA GLY A 124 -9.60 16.02 -10.15
C GLY A 124 -9.81 14.54 -9.79
N ALA A 125 -9.60 13.63 -10.74
CA ALA A 125 -9.68 12.19 -10.50
C ALA A 125 -8.54 11.71 -9.60
N THR A 126 -7.35 12.24 -9.79
CA THR A 126 -6.16 11.98 -8.98
C THR A 126 -6.34 12.45 -7.53
N LEU A 127 -6.79 13.69 -7.31
CA LEU A 127 -7.12 14.19 -5.97
C LEU A 127 -8.24 13.36 -5.32
N ARG A 128 -9.28 13.02 -6.08
CA ARG A 128 -10.35 12.15 -5.60
C ARG A 128 -9.83 10.78 -5.18
N ASN A 129 -8.90 10.19 -5.93
CA ASN A 129 -8.30 8.89 -5.62
C ASN A 129 -7.34 8.97 -4.42
N ALA A 130 -6.57 10.06 -4.28
CA ALA A 130 -5.76 10.30 -3.09
C ALA A 130 -6.64 10.49 -1.84
N PHE A 131 -7.74 11.22 -1.98
CA PHE A 131 -8.71 11.41 -0.93
C PHE A 131 -9.45 10.12 -0.60
N ALA A 132 -9.79 9.31 -1.61
CA ALA A 132 -10.36 7.98 -1.42
C ALA A 132 -9.37 7.05 -0.72
N GLY A 133 -8.08 7.06 -1.07
CA GLY A 133 -7.05 6.29 -0.38
C GLY A 133 -6.82 6.75 1.06
N PHE A 134 -6.84 8.06 1.31
CA PHE A 134 -6.82 8.63 2.67
C PHE A 134 -8.08 8.25 3.45
N TRP A 135 -9.24 8.28 2.80
CA TRP A 135 -10.52 7.93 3.39
C TRP A 135 -10.62 6.44 3.68
N GLU A 136 -10.20 5.56 2.78
CA GLU A 136 -10.10 4.11 3.00
C GLU A 136 -9.09 3.76 4.09
N MET A 137 -8.08 4.60 4.27
CA MET A 137 -7.06 4.47 5.33
C MET A 137 -7.59 4.92 6.70
N ILE A 138 -8.49 5.90 6.75
CA ILE A 138 -9.21 6.29 7.98
C ILE A 138 -10.41 5.37 8.23
N MET A 139 -11.07 4.92 7.17
CA MET A 139 -12.31 4.15 7.13
C MET A 139 -12.06 2.88 6.28
N PRO A 140 -11.42 1.84 6.84
CA PRO A 140 -11.23 0.58 6.12
C PRO A 140 -12.58 0.09 5.60
N SER A 141 -12.69 -0.18 4.30
CA SER A 141 -13.96 -0.57 3.69
C SER A 141 -14.47 -1.88 4.30
N GLU A 142 -15.79 -1.95 4.52
CA GLU A 142 -16.51 -3.08 5.13
C GLU A 142 -16.56 -4.35 4.25
N HIS A 143 -15.59 -4.56 3.36
CA HIS A 143 -15.67 -5.59 2.33
C HIS A 143 -15.32 -7.02 2.78
N ASP A 144 -15.03 -7.24 4.05
CA ASP A 144 -14.90 -8.59 4.58
C ASP A 144 -16.26 -9.06 5.10
N GLY A 145 -17.01 -9.77 4.25
CA GLY A 145 -18.32 -10.39 4.55
C GLY A 145 -18.28 -11.52 5.60
N VAL A 146 -17.38 -11.44 6.56
CA VAL A 146 -17.39 -12.24 7.77
C VAL A 146 -18.30 -11.52 8.77
N SER A 147 -19.14 -12.25 9.50
CA SER A 147 -19.96 -11.66 10.56
C SER A 147 -19.06 -11.10 11.66
N GLU A 148 -18.66 -9.84 11.54
CA GLU A 148 -17.93 -9.13 12.59
C GLU A 148 -18.77 -9.12 13.87
N THR A 149 -18.15 -9.45 14.99
CA THR A 149 -18.80 -9.34 16.29
C THR A 149 -19.10 -7.87 16.61
N SER A 150 -20.12 -7.62 17.43
CA SER A 150 -20.44 -6.24 17.89
C SER A 150 -19.22 -5.53 18.49
N ASP A 151 -18.38 -6.27 19.21
CA ASP A 151 -17.17 -5.77 19.85
C ASP A 151 -16.11 -5.35 18.82
N GLU A 152 -15.94 -6.12 17.74
CA GLU A 152 -15.00 -5.78 16.66
C GLU A 152 -15.46 -4.53 15.91
N LYS A 153 -16.75 -4.43 15.59
CA LYS A 153 -17.37 -3.24 15.00
C LYS A 153 -17.15 -2.01 15.88
N GLN A 154 -17.37 -2.14 17.19
CA GLN A 154 -17.19 -1.04 18.15
C GLN A 154 -15.72 -0.62 18.28
N ARG A 155 -14.77 -1.58 18.26
CA ARG A 155 -13.33 -1.28 18.24
C ARG A 155 -12.92 -0.55 16.96
N LYS A 156 -13.36 -1.03 15.78
CA LYS A 156 -13.13 -0.36 14.49
C LYS A 156 -13.71 1.06 14.48
N LEU A 157 -14.95 1.22 14.96
CA LEU A 157 -15.59 2.54 15.09
C LEU A 157 -14.82 3.47 16.03
N SER A 158 -14.36 2.97 17.19
CA SER A 158 -13.58 3.78 18.14
C SER A 158 -12.25 4.26 17.55
N GLY A 159 -11.55 3.40 16.79
CA GLY A 159 -10.32 3.77 16.08
C GLY A 159 -10.57 4.82 14.98
N ARG A 160 -11.66 4.67 14.23
CA ARG A 160 -12.11 5.64 13.20
C ARG A 160 -12.39 7.01 13.82
N LEU A 161 -13.18 7.05 14.88
CA LEU A 161 -13.53 8.30 15.57
C LEU A 161 -12.29 8.96 16.17
N PHE A 162 -11.38 8.19 16.81
CA PHE A 162 -10.12 8.73 17.32
C PHE A 162 -9.28 9.40 16.22
N GLY A 163 -9.09 8.72 15.09
CA GLY A 163 -8.34 9.25 13.96
C GLY A 163 -8.95 10.52 13.40
N LEU A 164 -10.27 10.52 13.19
CA LEU A 164 -11.01 11.67 12.69
C LEU A 164 -10.90 12.87 13.63
N SER A 165 -11.12 12.68 14.94
CA SER A 165 -11.03 13.73 15.96
C SER A 165 -9.67 14.41 16.00
N VAL A 166 -8.60 13.62 16.02
CA VAL A 166 -7.23 14.13 16.16
C VAL A 166 -6.82 14.91 14.91
N THR A 167 -7.18 14.40 13.72
CA THR A 167 -6.87 15.05 12.45
C THR A 167 -7.73 16.31 12.22
N SER A 168 -9.03 16.27 12.55
CA SER A 168 -9.93 17.43 12.41
C SER A 168 -9.52 18.59 13.31
N TYR A 169 -9.09 18.31 14.55
CA TYR A 169 -8.56 19.34 15.45
C TYR A 169 -7.34 20.04 14.84
N THR A 170 -6.39 19.25 14.33
CA THR A 170 -5.13 19.79 13.78
C THR A 170 -5.40 20.60 12.51
N LEU A 171 -6.29 20.12 11.65
CA LEU A 171 -6.69 20.82 10.44
C LEU A 171 -7.41 22.15 10.75
N ALA A 172 -8.33 22.15 11.70
CA ALA A 172 -9.00 23.37 12.15
C ALA A 172 -7.99 24.38 12.73
N SER A 173 -7.04 23.91 13.55
CA SER A 173 -5.98 24.73 14.12
C SER A 173 -5.07 25.33 13.04
N LEU A 174 -4.77 24.55 12.00
CA LEU A 174 -4.02 25.01 10.83
C LEU A 174 -4.77 26.07 10.03
N VAL A 175 -6.09 25.94 9.89
CA VAL A 175 -6.93 26.95 9.22
C VAL A 175 -6.88 28.28 9.96
N VAL A 176 -6.94 28.30 11.29
CA VAL A 176 -6.76 29.55 12.07
C VAL A 176 -5.37 30.13 11.90
N PHE A 177 -4.36 29.25 11.90
CA PHE A 177 -2.97 29.65 11.75
C PHE A 177 -2.73 30.38 10.42
N VAL A 178 -3.39 29.96 9.34
CA VAL A 178 -3.31 30.61 8.02
C VAL A 178 -4.31 31.76 7.88
N PHE A 179 -5.53 31.61 8.41
CA PHE A 179 -6.64 32.54 8.27
C PHE A 179 -7.21 32.91 9.64
N ALA A 180 -6.68 33.97 10.24
CA ALA A 180 -7.12 34.42 11.57
C ALA A 180 -8.64 34.72 11.64
N SER A 181 -9.26 35.13 10.53
CA SER A 181 -10.70 35.39 10.41
C SER A 181 -11.58 34.14 10.62
N ALA A 182 -11.03 32.93 10.50
CA ALA A 182 -11.75 31.68 10.69
C ALA A 182 -11.89 31.25 12.17
N ALA A 183 -11.24 31.96 13.11
CA ALA A 183 -11.10 31.56 14.52
C ALA A 183 -12.41 31.16 15.22
N LYS A 184 -13.52 31.85 14.91
CA LYS A 184 -14.83 31.54 15.50
C LYS A 184 -15.37 30.17 15.08
N TRP A 185 -15.22 29.82 13.81
CA TRP A 185 -15.73 28.55 13.26
C TRP A 185 -14.85 27.37 13.63
N THR A 186 -13.54 27.58 13.65
CA THR A 186 -12.58 26.55 14.03
C THR A 186 -12.65 26.19 15.50
N GLY A 187 -13.00 27.13 16.39
CA GLY A 187 -13.23 26.84 17.81
C GLY A 187 -14.35 25.81 18.02
N ILE A 188 -15.43 25.88 17.22
CA ILE A 188 -16.51 24.89 17.22
C ILE A 188 -15.98 23.51 16.81
N VAL A 189 -15.22 23.45 15.71
CA VAL A 189 -14.63 22.19 15.22
C VAL A 189 -13.66 21.59 16.24
N GLN A 190 -12.80 22.40 16.86
CA GLN A 190 -11.86 21.97 17.90
C GLN A 190 -12.59 21.40 19.12
N PHE A 191 -13.66 22.06 19.58
CA PHE A 191 -14.49 21.58 20.68
C PHE A 191 -15.10 20.20 20.39
N PHE A 192 -15.77 20.04 19.26
CA PHE A 192 -16.36 18.75 18.87
C PHE A 192 -15.30 17.66 18.65
N SER A 193 -14.10 18.04 18.20
CA SER A 193 -12.98 17.12 18.04
C SER A 193 -12.49 16.58 19.40
N VAL A 194 -12.37 17.44 20.42
CA VAL A 194 -12.05 17.03 21.80
C VAL A 194 -13.14 16.14 22.38
N LEU A 195 -14.41 16.50 22.17
CA LEU A 195 -15.55 15.71 22.65
C LEU A 195 -15.57 14.30 22.02
N ALA A 196 -15.42 14.22 20.69
CA ALA A 196 -15.37 12.95 19.97
C ALA A 196 -14.15 12.11 20.37
N LEU A 197 -13.00 12.73 20.68
CA LEU A 197 -11.85 12.03 21.23
C LEU A 197 -12.17 11.42 22.60
N ALA A 198 -12.78 12.19 23.51
CA ALA A 198 -13.17 11.71 24.83
C ALA A 198 -14.13 10.51 24.73
N VAL A 199 -15.14 10.59 23.85
CA VAL A 199 -16.05 9.47 23.55
C VAL A 199 -15.30 8.26 23.01
N SER A 200 -14.34 8.46 22.10
CA SER A 200 -13.54 7.37 21.52
C SER A 200 -12.69 6.66 22.56
N VAL A 201 -12.02 7.43 23.44
CA VAL A 201 -11.21 6.89 24.55
C VAL A 201 -12.10 6.14 25.55
N TRP A 202 -13.29 6.67 25.86
CA TRP A 202 -14.25 6.00 26.73
C TRP A 202 -14.76 4.69 26.13
N LEU A 203 -15.12 4.67 24.84
CA LEU A 203 -15.53 3.45 24.12
C LEU A 203 -14.39 2.42 24.08
N TRP A 204 -13.16 2.86 23.84
CA TRP A 204 -11.98 1.99 23.86
C TRP A 204 -11.74 1.40 25.25
N TRP A 205 -11.81 2.21 26.30
CA TRP A 205 -11.64 1.75 27.68
C TRP A 205 -12.73 0.75 28.08
N LYS A 206 -13.99 1.03 27.75
CA LYS A 206 -15.14 0.15 27.99
C LYS A 206 -14.99 -1.21 27.29
N THR A 207 -14.46 -1.23 26.06
CA THR A 207 -14.25 -2.45 25.26
C THR A 207 -12.94 -3.18 25.57
N ARG A 208 -12.06 -2.59 26.39
CA ARG A 208 -10.82 -3.21 26.85
C ARG A 208 -11.07 -4.25 27.95
N GLY A 209 -12.09 -4.03 28.79
CA GLY A 209 -12.43 -4.91 29.91
C GLY A 209 -13.20 -6.18 29.52
N SER A 210 -13.85 -6.21 28.35
CA SER A 210 -14.83 -7.26 28.04
C SER A 210 -14.26 -8.53 27.45
N ASN A 211 -13.10 -8.53 26.78
CA ASN A 211 -12.51 -9.75 26.23
C ASN A 211 -11.07 -9.47 25.81
N VAL A 212 -10.12 -9.68 26.73
CA VAL A 212 -8.88 -10.35 26.31
C VAL A 212 -9.30 -11.79 26.07
N ARG A 213 -9.94 -12.06 24.92
CA ARG A 213 -9.78 -13.38 24.33
C ARG A 213 -8.27 -13.50 24.21
N VAL A 214 -7.68 -14.31 25.09
CA VAL A 214 -6.45 -15.00 24.76
C VAL A 214 -6.76 -15.55 23.38
N LEU A 215 -6.24 -14.90 22.32
CA LEU A 215 -6.20 -15.51 21.01
C LEU A 215 -5.65 -16.89 21.33
N PRO A 216 -6.41 -17.98 21.10
CA PRO A 216 -5.94 -19.31 21.45
C PRO A 216 -4.51 -19.34 20.95
N GLN A 217 -3.55 -19.48 21.89
CA GLN A 217 -2.14 -19.46 21.53
C GLN A 217 -2.05 -20.37 20.34
N ALA A 218 -1.68 -19.81 19.17
CA ALA A 218 -1.62 -20.57 17.94
C ALA A 218 -0.92 -21.87 18.32
N PRO A 219 -1.61 -23.03 18.22
CA PRO A 219 -1.19 -24.25 18.88
C PRO A 219 0.28 -24.40 18.60
N ALA A 220 1.10 -24.46 19.66
CA ALA A 220 2.55 -24.39 19.56
C ALA A 220 2.97 -25.26 18.38
N PHE A 221 3.41 -24.60 17.30
CA PHE A 221 3.54 -25.25 16.01
C PHE A 221 4.43 -26.45 16.24
N SER A 222 3.88 -27.65 16.09
CA SER A 222 4.72 -28.82 15.93
C SER A 222 5.61 -28.49 14.72
N PRO A 223 6.95 -28.48 14.87
CA PRO A 223 7.83 -28.08 13.80
C PRO A 223 7.45 -28.88 12.54
N PRO A 224 7.28 -28.21 11.39
CA PRO A 224 6.60 -28.82 10.27
C PRO A 224 7.37 -30.06 9.78
N THR A 225 6.79 -31.24 9.95
CA THR A 225 7.08 -32.42 9.11
C THR A 225 6.87 -32.13 7.62
N ALA A 226 6.14 -31.03 7.33
CA ALA A 226 5.71 -30.60 6.01
C ALA A 226 6.83 -30.40 4.98
N ARG A 227 8.07 -30.12 5.40
CA ARG A 227 9.21 -30.04 4.45
C ARG A 227 9.46 -31.40 3.76
N SER A 228 9.32 -32.50 4.49
CA SER A 228 9.44 -33.84 3.91
C SER A 228 8.24 -34.20 3.03
N ASP A 229 7.05 -33.66 3.36
CA ASP A 229 5.81 -34.00 2.66
C ASP A 229 5.68 -33.29 1.32
N ILE A 230 6.09 -32.03 1.21
CA ILE A 230 6.08 -31.33 -0.08
C ILE A 230 6.99 -32.00 -1.10
N MET A 231 8.07 -32.64 -0.63
CA MET A 231 9.01 -33.35 -1.50
C MET A 231 8.39 -34.60 -2.15
N LYS A 232 7.35 -35.16 -1.55
CA LYS A 232 6.61 -36.32 -2.07
C LYS A 232 5.59 -35.93 -3.14
N LEU A 233 5.23 -34.64 -3.22
CA LEU A 233 4.32 -34.15 -4.24
C LEU A 233 5.01 -34.11 -5.61
N PRO A 234 4.29 -34.47 -6.69
CA PRO A 234 4.81 -34.30 -8.03
C PRO A 234 5.06 -32.79 -8.30
N PRO A 235 6.06 -32.44 -9.14
CA PRO A 235 6.43 -31.06 -9.42
C PRO A 235 5.22 -30.20 -9.86
N ILE A 236 4.38 -30.79 -10.71
CA ILE A 236 3.10 -30.24 -11.13
C ILE A 236 1.96 -31.16 -10.70
N MET A 237 0.94 -30.57 -10.08
CA MET A 237 -0.35 -31.21 -9.85
C MET A 237 -1.42 -30.59 -10.72
N ASP A 238 -2.04 -31.42 -11.57
CA ASP A 238 -3.22 -31.05 -12.33
C ASP A 238 -4.48 -31.34 -11.50
N LEU A 239 -5.10 -30.30 -10.94
CA LEU A 239 -6.32 -30.42 -10.15
C LEU A 239 -7.59 -30.25 -11.00
N LYS A 240 -7.62 -30.91 -12.18
CA LYS A 240 -8.84 -31.03 -13.00
C LYS A 240 -9.98 -31.60 -12.16
N ARG A 241 -11.17 -31.02 -12.34
CA ARG A 241 -12.38 -31.51 -11.69
C ARG A 241 -12.61 -32.98 -12.06
N GLY A 242 -12.79 -33.83 -11.06
CA GLY A 242 -13.10 -35.24 -11.25
C GLY A 242 -11.89 -36.14 -11.51
N VAL A 243 -10.67 -35.60 -11.56
CA VAL A 243 -9.45 -36.42 -11.50
C VAL A 243 -9.10 -36.59 -10.02
N PRO A 244 -9.36 -37.76 -9.40
CA PRO A 244 -8.92 -38.00 -8.04
C PRO A 244 -7.39 -37.93 -7.99
N LEU A 245 -6.86 -37.23 -7.00
CA LEU A 245 -5.45 -37.38 -6.64
C LEU A 245 -5.23 -38.84 -6.24
N GLU A 246 -4.10 -39.42 -6.63
CA GLU A 246 -3.77 -40.80 -6.28
C GLU A 246 -3.84 -40.99 -4.76
N GLU A 247 -4.60 -41.97 -4.29
CA GLU A 247 -4.80 -42.23 -2.87
C GLU A 247 -3.47 -42.46 -2.14
N GLY A 248 -2.52 -43.14 -2.80
CA GLY A 248 -1.16 -43.33 -2.29
C GLY A 248 -0.40 -42.02 -2.07
N LEU A 249 -0.59 -41.02 -2.96
CA LEU A 249 0.00 -39.70 -2.78
C LEU A 249 -0.58 -39.02 -1.53
N MET A 250 -1.89 -39.05 -1.35
CA MET A 250 -2.56 -38.44 -0.19
C MET A 250 -2.15 -39.09 1.14
N GLN A 251 -1.98 -40.42 1.15
CA GLN A 251 -1.50 -41.15 2.33
C GLN A 251 -0.06 -40.80 2.69
N SER A 252 0.76 -40.43 1.70
CA SER A 252 2.17 -40.07 1.91
C SER A 252 2.39 -38.72 2.60
N ILE A 253 1.40 -37.82 2.56
CA ILE A 253 1.49 -36.45 3.11
C ILE A 253 1.16 -36.49 4.60
N GLY A 254 2.15 -36.39 5.48
CA GLY A 254 1.93 -36.39 6.94
C GLY A 254 1.15 -35.18 7.46
N ASP A 255 1.28 -34.02 6.81
CA ASP A 255 0.58 -32.80 7.15
C ASP A 255 -0.95 -32.87 6.88
N PRO A 256 -1.81 -32.84 7.92
CA PRO A 256 -3.25 -33.01 7.75
C PRO A 256 -3.90 -31.82 7.02
N VAL A 257 -3.39 -30.60 7.19
CA VAL A 257 -3.97 -29.40 6.57
C VAL A 257 -3.61 -29.36 5.09
N LEU A 258 -2.35 -29.66 4.75
CA LEU A 258 -1.92 -29.75 3.35
C LEU A 258 -2.68 -30.86 2.62
N ARG A 259 -2.82 -32.04 3.26
CA ARG A 259 -3.57 -33.16 2.71
C ARG A 259 -5.03 -32.78 2.43
N GLU A 260 -5.72 -32.19 3.40
CA GLU A 260 -7.11 -31.79 3.22
C GLU A 260 -7.26 -30.64 2.21
N LEU A 261 -6.32 -29.68 2.19
CA LEU A 261 -6.29 -28.62 1.18
C LEU A 261 -6.23 -29.21 -0.23
N LEU A 262 -5.28 -30.11 -0.49
CA LEU A 262 -5.10 -30.74 -1.80
C LEU A 262 -6.30 -31.59 -2.20
N ARG A 263 -6.95 -32.26 -1.25
CA ARG A 263 -8.19 -32.99 -1.47
C ARG A 263 -9.37 -32.08 -1.84
N GLN A 264 -9.43 -30.87 -1.29
CA GLN A 264 -10.54 -29.94 -1.52
C GLN A 264 -10.31 -29.06 -2.76
N LEU A 265 -9.07 -28.63 -3.06
CA LEU A 265 -8.76 -27.72 -4.17
C LEU A 265 -9.36 -28.10 -5.54
N PRO A 266 -9.45 -29.37 -5.97
CA PRO A 266 -10.13 -29.76 -7.22
C PRO A 266 -11.62 -29.37 -7.29
N ARG A 267 -12.25 -29.08 -6.14
CA ARG A 267 -13.64 -28.62 -6.02
C ARG A 267 -13.78 -27.10 -6.06
N TRP A 268 -12.67 -26.38 -6.05
CA TRP A 268 -12.67 -24.92 -6.08
C TRP A 268 -12.95 -24.39 -7.49
N THR A 269 -14.07 -23.68 -7.65
CA THR A 269 -14.51 -23.09 -8.92
C THR A 269 -14.72 -21.58 -8.74
N PRO A 270 -13.67 -20.76 -8.85
CA PRO A 270 -13.76 -19.32 -8.56
C PRO A 270 -14.62 -18.52 -9.56
N GLY A 271 -14.98 -19.09 -10.70
CA GLY A 271 -15.55 -18.37 -11.84
C GLY A 271 -14.50 -17.55 -12.59
N GLU A 272 -14.88 -16.88 -13.67
CA GLU A 272 -14.03 -15.90 -14.34
C GLU A 272 -13.91 -14.64 -13.46
N ARG A 273 -12.68 -14.20 -13.21
CA ARG A 273 -12.39 -13.02 -12.40
C ARG A 273 -11.49 -12.05 -13.16
N GLY A 274 -11.71 -10.75 -12.94
CA GLY A 274 -10.97 -9.68 -13.60
C GLY A 274 -9.52 -9.61 -13.13
N TYR A 275 -9.28 -9.84 -11.83
CA TYR A 275 -8.01 -9.57 -11.18
C TYR A 275 -7.56 -10.70 -10.26
N GLU A 276 -6.25 -10.82 -10.01
CA GLU A 276 -5.67 -11.81 -9.08
C GLU A 276 -6.25 -11.69 -7.66
N LYS A 277 -6.46 -10.46 -7.18
CA LYS A 277 -7.08 -10.18 -5.88
C LYS A 277 -8.47 -10.80 -5.72
N GLU A 278 -9.24 -10.91 -6.79
CA GLU A 278 -10.57 -11.53 -6.76
C GLU A 278 -10.47 -13.07 -6.67
N TYR A 279 -9.48 -13.67 -7.33
CA TYR A 279 -9.16 -15.10 -7.17
C TYR A 279 -8.71 -15.40 -5.74
N GLU A 280 -7.85 -14.56 -5.17
CA GLU A 280 -7.39 -14.66 -3.79
C GLU A 280 -8.57 -14.64 -2.81
N GLN A 281 -9.48 -13.66 -2.94
CA GLN A 281 -10.70 -13.59 -2.11
C GLN A 281 -11.58 -14.84 -2.26
N ALA A 282 -11.77 -15.31 -3.49
CA ALA A 282 -12.54 -16.52 -3.77
C ALA A 282 -11.89 -17.77 -3.17
N LEU A 283 -10.55 -17.87 -3.20
CA LEU A 283 -9.81 -18.97 -2.60
C LEU A 283 -9.96 -18.96 -1.08
N VAL A 284 -9.78 -17.80 -0.45
CA VAL A 284 -9.91 -17.67 1.01
C VAL A 284 -11.32 -18.04 1.47
N LYS A 285 -12.36 -17.56 0.77
CA LYS A 285 -13.75 -17.94 1.06
C LYS A 285 -13.96 -19.45 0.92
N PHE A 286 -13.38 -20.05 -0.11
CA PHE A 286 -13.45 -21.50 -0.32
C PHE A 286 -12.80 -22.27 0.82
N ILE A 287 -11.54 -21.96 1.15
CA ILE A 287 -10.78 -22.65 2.19
C ILE A 287 -11.46 -22.51 3.56
N LYS A 288 -11.90 -21.31 3.94
CA LYS A 288 -12.60 -21.09 5.22
C LYS A 288 -13.88 -21.93 5.35
N ARG A 289 -14.55 -22.21 4.23
CA ARG A 289 -15.76 -23.03 4.19
C ARG A 289 -15.44 -24.53 4.25
N THR A 290 -14.39 -24.98 3.57
CA THR A 290 -14.07 -26.41 3.43
C THR A 290 -13.14 -26.94 4.51
N LEU A 291 -12.31 -26.09 5.12
CA LEU A 291 -11.37 -26.42 6.19
C LEU A 291 -11.70 -25.56 7.43
N PRO A 292 -12.83 -25.81 8.12
CA PRO A 292 -13.17 -25.04 9.32
C PRO A 292 -12.12 -25.26 10.40
N GLY A 293 -11.67 -24.16 11.02
CA GLY A 293 -10.66 -24.20 12.09
C GLY A 293 -9.22 -23.93 11.62
N VAL A 294 -8.96 -23.93 10.32
CA VAL A 294 -7.68 -23.47 9.76
C VAL A 294 -7.65 -21.95 9.74
N ASP A 295 -6.59 -21.35 10.28
CA ASP A 295 -6.38 -19.91 10.18
C ASP A 295 -5.92 -19.55 8.77
N VAL A 296 -6.57 -18.57 8.15
CA VAL A 296 -6.30 -18.15 6.77
C VAL A 296 -6.00 -16.67 6.77
N THR A 297 -4.72 -16.34 6.60
CA THR A 297 -4.25 -14.96 6.53
C THR A 297 -3.89 -14.60 5.09
N ARG A 298 -4.22 -13.37 4.69
CA ARG A 298 -3.92 -12.82 3.36
C ARG A 298 -2.71 -11.91 3.40
N GLN A 299 -1.98 -11.82 2.30
CA GLN A 299 -0.94 -10.81 2.06
C GLN A 299 0.13 -10.79 3.17
N VAL A 300 0.61 -11.97 3.56
CA VAL A 300 1.53 -12.15 4.69
C VAL A 300 2.95 -11.84 4.27
N TYR A 301 3.62 -10.98 5.04
CA TYR A 301 5.03 -10.68 4.82
C TYR A 301 5.90 -11.91 5.03
N VAL A 302 6.72 -12.20 4.03
CA VAL A 302 7.65 -13.33 4.04
C VAL A 302 8.75 -13.09 5.09
N THR A 303 9.25 -11.86 5.19
CA THR A 303 10.11 -11.41 6.30
C THR A 303 9.69 -10.03 6.79
N PRO A 304 9.99 -9.65 8.06
CA PRO A 304 9.70 -8.31 8.57
C PRO A 304 10.50 -7.19 7.89
N LYS A 305 11.63 -7.54 7.25
CA LYS A 305 12.55 -6.58 6.62
C LYS A 305 12.22 -6.36 5.15
N GLU A 306 11.69 -7.39 4.48
CA GLU A 306 11.40 -7.36 3.05
C GLU A 306 9.95 -6.97 2.76
N ARG A 307 9.71 -6.37 1.59
CA ARG A 307 8.36 -5.96 1.16
C ARG A 307 7.57 -7.08 0.48
N TYR A 308 8.15 -8.28 0.40
CA TYR A 308 7.54 -9.44 -0.20
C TYR A 308 6.37 -9.95 0.64
N ARG A 309 5.24 -10.21 -0.03
CA ARG A 309 4.02 -10.73 0.58
C ARG A 309 3.54 -11.95 -0.20
N VAL A 310 3.28 -13.04 0.49
CA VAL A 310 2.58 -14.20 -0.08
C VAL A 310 1.08 -13.92 -0.05
N ASP A 311 0.37 -14.29 -1.09
CA ASP A 311 -1.06 -14.01 -1.22
C ASP A 311 -1.90 -14.64 -0.11
N VAL A 312 -1.73 -15.94 0.16
CA VAL A 312 -2.49 -16.66 1.19
C VAL A 312 -1.56 -17.54 2.02
N VAL A 313 -1.74 -17.52 3.34
CA VAL A 313 -1.05 -18.40 4.28
C VAL A 313 -2.05 -19.12 5.16
N LEU A 314 -1.93 -20.44 5.24
CA LEU A 314 -2.74 -21.31 6.10
C LEU A 314 -1.95 -21.72 7.33
N ASP A 315 -2.55 -21.55 8.50
CA ASP A 315 -1.94 -21.80 9.81
C ASP A 315 -0.51 -21.26 9.90
N GLY A 316 -0.26 -20.05 9.38
CA GLY A 316 1.07 -19.44 9.39
C GLY A 316 2.19 -20.18 8.63
N ARG A 317 1.90 -21.29 7.93
CA ARG A 317 2.93 -22.25 7.46
C ARG A 317 2.81 -22.66 6.00
N ILE A 318 1.60 -22.94 5.49
CA ILE A 318 1.39 -23.29 4.08
C ILE A 318 1.18 -22.00 3.31
N ALA A 319 2.16 -21.61 2.50
CA ALA A 319 2.08 -20.46 1.62
C ALA A 319 1.45 -20.84 0.28
N ILE A 320 0.57 -20.00 -0.24
CA ILE A 320 -0.04 -20.11 -1.57
C ILE A 320 0.14 -18.77 -2.27
N GLU A 321 0.84 -18.79 -3.40
CA GLU A 321 0.95 -17.67 -4.34
C GLU A 321 -0.05 -17.90 -5.48
N LEU A 322 -0.85 -16.91 -5.85
CA LEU A 322 -1.79 -17.02 -6.95
C LEU A 322 -1.27 -16.29 -8.19
N LYS A 323 -1.46 -16.89 -9.37
CA LYS A 323 -1.23 -16.20 -10.65
C LYS A 323 -2.39 -16.39 -11.61
N LYS A 324 -2.90 -15.28 -12.15
CA LYS A 324 -3.96 -15.31 -13.17
C LYS A 324 -3.32 -15.36 -14.55
N GLY A 325 -3.28 -16.55 -15.14
CA GLY A 325 -2.78 -16.76 -16.49
C GLY A 325 -1.27 -16.48 -16.61
N LEU A 326 -0.53 -17.43 -17.18
CA LEU A 326 0.90 -17.26 -17.48
C LEU A 326 1.11 -17.47 -18.98
N SER A 327 0.55 -16.56 -19.78
CA SER A 327 0.48 -16.67 -21.24
C SER A 327 1.71 -16.13 -21.97
N ASN A 328 2.58 -15.36 -21.32
CA ASN A 328 3.76 -14.79 -21.97
C ASN A 328 5.02 -14.97 -21.11
N SER A 329 6.18 -14.92 -21.76
CA SER A 329 7.47 -15.20 -21.11
C SER A 329 7.86 -14.13 -20.08
N SER A 330 7.41 -12.89 -20.25
CA SER A 330 7.68 -11.80 -19.30
C SER A 330 6.97 -12.01 -17.96
N SER A 331 5.67 -12.34 -17.99
CA SER A 331 4.90 -12.66 -16.78
C SER A 331 5.42 -13.92 -16.11
N LEU A 332 5.81 -14.93 -16.89
CA LEU A 332 6.47 -16.13 -16.38
C LEU A 332 7.79 -15.83 -15.67
N ASN A 333 8.67 -15.04 -16.28
CA ASN A 333 9.97 -14.66 -15.69
C ASN A 333 9.77 -13.90 -14.37
N SER A 334 8.82 -12.96 -14.34
CA SER A 334 8.46 -12.22 -13.13
C SER A 334 7.96 -13.16 -12.02
N CYS A 335 7.07 -14.09 -12.37
CA CYS A 335 6.55 -15.12 -11.47
C CYS A 335 7.67 -15.98 -10.88
N ILE A 336 8.58 -16.49 -11.71
CA ILE A 336 9.74 -17.30 -11.26
C ILE A 336 10.60 -16.50 -10.28
N GLY A 337 10.90 -15.23 -10.59
CA GLY A 337 11.68 -14.36 -9.70
C GLY A 337 10.99 -14.15 -8.35
N GLN A 338 9.67 -13.97 -8.34
CA GLN A 338 8.87 -13.81 -7.13
C GLN A 338 8.87 -15.10 -6.29
N ILE A 339 8.64 -16.25 -6.90
CA ILE A 339 8.62 -17.55 -6.20
C ILE A 339 9.97 -17.90 -5.62
N ARG A 340 11.08 -17.72 -6.36
CA ARG A 340 12.44 -17.96 -5.83
C ARG A 340 12.72 -17.12 -4.58
N ASN A 341 12.29 -15.86 -4.60
CA ASN A 341 12.40 -15.00 -3.42
C ASN A 341 11.57 -15.55 -2.25
N TYR A 342 10.34 -16.01 -2.49
CA TYR A 342 9.47 -16.52 -1.44
C TYR A 342 9.99 -17.83 -0.87
N ALA A 343 10.35 -18.78 -1.73
CA ALA A 343 11.00 -20.04 -1.41
C ALA A 343 12.19 -19.84 -0.44
N LYS A 344 13.14 -18.96 -0.81
CA LYS A 344 14.33 -18.66 0.00
C LYS A 344 14.01 -18.25 1.44
N TYR A 345 12.96 -17.46 1.65
CA TYR A 345 12.63 -16.92 2.96
C TYR A 345 11.55 -17.73 3.70
N TRP A 346 10.81 -18.58 3.00
CA TRP A 346 9.72 -19.37 3.54
C TRP A 346 10.10 -20.82 3.87
N GLU A 347 11.28 -21.26 3.42
CA GLU A 347 11.81 -22.63 3.56
C GLU A 347 11.64 -23.23 4.96
N GLU A 348 11.87 -22.45 6.02
CA GLU A 348 11.79 -22.94 7.41
C GLU A 348 10.35 -23.01 7.94
N ARG A 349 9.40 -22.31 7.31
CA ARG A 349 8.01 -22.22 7.79
C ARG A 349 7.13 -23.33 7.25
N GLY A 350 7.36 -23.75 6.02
CA GLY A 350 6.54 -24.81 5.42
C GLY A 350 6.47 -24.75 3.90
N PRO A 351 5.50 -25.47 3.31
CA PRO A 351 5.36 -25.60 1.87
C PRO A 351 4.93 -24.29 1.21
N LEU A 352 5.47 -24.01 0.02
CA LEU A 352 5.02 -22.95 -0.89
C LEU A 352 4.36 -23.58 -2.13
N LEU A 353 3.11 -23.21 -2.39
CA LEU A 353 2.33 -23.65 -3.54
C LEU A 353 2.14 -22.48 -4.51
N LEU A 354 2.46 -22.66 -5.78
CA LEU A 354 2.05 -21.75 -6.85
C LEU A 354 0.72 -22.23 -7.42
N LEU A 355 -0.34 -21.45 -7.26
CA LEU A 355 -1.67 -21.73 -7.80
C LEU A 355 -1.92 -20.94 -9.08
N ILE A 356 -1.95 -21.63 -10.23
CA ILE A 356 -2.20 -21.00 -11.53
C ILE A 356 -3.69 -21.05 -11.84
N CYS A 357 -4.31 -19.87 -11.87
CA CYS A 357 -5.73 -19.67 -12.14
C CYS A 357 -5.97 -19.28 -13.60
N ASN A 358 -7.15 -19.62 -14.13
CA ASN A 358 -7.59 -19.23 -15.49
C ASN A 358 -6.62 -19.68 -16.59
N SER A 359 -6.03 -20.86 -16.43
CA SER A 359 -5.18 -21.48 -17.46
C SER A 359 -6.05 -22.18 -18.52
N THR A 360 -5.51 -22.26 -19.74
CA THR A 360 -6.09 -23.08 -20.81
C THR A 360 -5.89 -24.57 -20.50
N HIS A 361 -6.72 -25.43 -21.10
CA HIS A 361 -6.67 -26.89 -20.87
C HIS A 361 -5.31 -27.52 -21.25
N ASP A 362 -4.62 -26.93 -22.20
CA ASP A 362 -3.32 -27.32 -22.75
C ASP A 362 -2.14 -26.64 -22.03
N TYR A 363 -2.37 -25.89 -20.95
CA TYR A 363 -1.29 -25.17 -20.26
C TYR A 363 -0.14 -26.10 -19.85
N LEU A 364 -0.44 -27.33 -19.43
CA LEU A 364 0.54 -28.35 -19.05
C LEU A 364 1.50 -28.74 -20.17
N SER A 365 1.05 -28.68 -21.43
CA SER A 365 1.90 -28.99 -22.59
C SER A 365 2.68 -27.79 -23.11
N THR A 366 2.54 -26.62 -22.47
CA THR A 366 3.26 -25.42 -22.90
C THR A 366 4.72 -25.44 -22.41
N ALA A 367 5.60 -24.80 -23.19
CA ALA A 367 6.98 -24.54 -22.76
C ALA A 367 7.06 -23.76 -21.43
N HIS A 368 6.02 -22.98 -21.09
CA HIS A 368 5.95 -22.26 -19.82
C HIS A 368 5.79 -23.21 -18.63
N ALA A 369 4.94 -24.23 -18.74
CA ALA A 369 4.78 -25.23 -17.69
C ALA A 369 6.07 -26.05 -17.50
N GLN A 370 6.71 -26.48 -18.60
CA GLN A 370 7.99 -27.19 -18.54
C GLN A 370 9.08 -26.37 -17.84
N ARG A 371 9.18 -25.09 -18.17
CA ARG A 371 10.14 -24.20 -17.52
C ARG A 371 9.88 -24.02 -16.03
N LEU A 372 8.62 -23.98 -15.59
CA LEU A 372 8.31 -24.00 -14.15
C LEU A 372 8.76 -25.29 -13.45
N VAL A 373 8.71 -26.44 -14.14
CA VAL A 373 9.23 -27.71 -13.62
C VAL A 373 10.75 -27.68 -13.48
N GLU A 374 11.45 -27.20 -14.50
CA GLU A 374 12.92 -27.09 -14.49
C GLU A 374 13.42 -26.23 -13.32
N GLU A 375 12.69 -25.16 -13.03
CA GLU A 375 12.94 -24.29 -11.88
C GLU A 375 12.78 -25.01 -10.54
N GLN A 376 11.81 -25.93 -10.41
CA GLN A 376 11.61 -26.71 -9.19
C GLN A 376 12.65 -27.81 -8.96
N VAL A 377 13.16 -28.40 -10.05
CA VAL A 377 14.25 -29.38 -9.97
C VAL A 377 15.50 -28.71 -9.40
N SER A 378 15.71 -27.44 -9.75
CA SER A 378 16.83 -26.62 -9.30
C SER A 378 16.61 -26.06 -7.90
N ASP A 379 15.36 -25.71 -7.54
CA ASP A 379 14.99 -25.03 -6.31
C ASP A 379 13.88 -25.82 -5.59
N ARG A 380 14.27 -26.72 -4.67
CA ARG A 380 13.42 -27.75 -4.03
C ARG A 380 12.29 -27.21 -3.14
N LEU A 381 12.01 -25.91 -3.19
CA LEU A 381 11.30 -25.19 -2.13
C LEU A 381 9.83 -24.84 -2.46
N PHE A 382 9.34 -25.16 -3.67
CA PHE A 382 7.93 -24.97 -4.01
C PHE A 382 7.35 -26.08 -4.90
N ARG A 383 6.00 -26.13 -4.97
CA ARG A 383 5.24 -26.99 -5.90
C ARG A 383 4.25 -26.19 -6.72
N VAL A 384 4.02 -26.61 -7.95
CA VAL A 384 3.13 -25.92 -8.89
C VAL A 384 1.83 -26.69 -8.89
N VAL A 385 0.76 -25.99 -8.57
CA VAL A 385 -0.59 -26.51 -8.47
C VAL A 385 -1.41 -25.78 -9.51
N ILE A 386 -1.97 -26.52 -10.46
CA ILE A 386 -2.84 -25.95 -11.48
C ILE A 386 -4.26 -26.29 -11.06
N ALA A 387 -5.03 -25.26 -10.70
CA ALA A 387 -6.43 -25.41 -10.31
C ALA A 387 -7.27 -24.28 -10.89
N GLY A 388 -8.54 -24.56 -11.20
CA GLY A 388 -9.46 -23.56 -11.74
C GLY A 388 -9.31 -23.36 -13.25
N TYR A 389 -9.57 -24.45 -13.99
CA TYR A 389 -9.76 -24.38 -15.44
C TYR A 389 -10.87 -23.41 -15.82
N ARG A 390 -10.69 -22.77 -16.98
CA ARG A 390 -11.78 -22.11 -17.69
C ARG A 390 -12.78 -23.18 -18.14
N ILE A 391 -13.84 -23.39 -17.37
CA ILE A 391 -15.02 -24.10 -17.86
C ILE A 391 -15.63 -23.15 -18.90
N ARG A 392 -15.50 -23.50 -20.18
CA ARG A 392 -16.16 -22.75 -21.28
C ARG A 392 -17.67 -22.79 -21.13
#